data_AF-A0A968ZDF6-F1
#
_entry.id   AF-A0A968ZDF6-F1
#
_cell.length_a   1.000
_cell.length_b   1.000
_cell.length_c   1.000
_cell.angle_alpha   90.00
_cell.angle_beta   90.00
_cell.angle_gamma   90.00
#
_symmetry.space_group_name_H-M   'P 1'
#
loop_
_entity.id
_entity.type
_entity.pdbx_description
1 polymer ?
#
loop_
_entity_poly.entity_id
_entity_poly.type
_entity_poly.pdbx_seq_one_letter_code
_entity_poly.pdbx_strand_id
1 'polypeptide(L)'
;MHRRGGDARRLEQLKRIADETGVALLAVNDALYHAKEQRDLQDVMTCIREGKKIEEAGRLLEANAERHLKAPGEMAELFREAADAIAETTRFADRIAFSLDQLKYNYPDEPVPKGKTPQQHLEDITWRGAARDGRRQTRSLLHRAAGKGRRCRRPLAMRAGPHEPQARTGH
;
A
#
# COMPACT_ATOMS: atom_id res chain seq x y z
N MET A 1 -11.00 -5.18 19.76
CA MET A 1 -11.42 -6.29 20.63
C MET A 1 -10.43 -7.42 20.42
N HIS A 2 -9.55 -7.70 21.39
CA HIS A 2 -8.47 -8.69 21.24
C HIS A 2 -8.50 -9.70 22.39
N ARG A 3 -9.69 -9.99 22.93
CA ARG A 3 -9.90 -10.88 24.08
C ARG A 3 -9.07 -10.48 25.30
N ARG A 4 -8.96 -9.17 25.55
CA ARG A 4 -8.35 -8.64 26.77
C ARG A 4 -9.41 -8.58 27.86
N GLY A 5 -9.03 -8.75 29.13
CA GLY A 5 -9.99 -8.79 30.25
C GLY A 5 -10.83 -7.50 30.42
N GLY A 6 -10.41 -6.37 29.85
CA GLY A 6 -11.16 -5.11 29.88
C GLY A 6 -12.01 -4.83 28.64
N ASP A 7 -12.06 -5.74 27.67
CA ASP A 7 -12.68 -5.47 26.36
C ASP A 7 -14.20 -5.24 26.46
N ALA A 8 -14.93 -6.04 27.24
CA ALA A 8 -16.37 -5.88 27.44
C ALA A 8 -16.72 -4.51 28.05
N ARG A 9 -16.02 -4.12 29.12
CA ARG A 9 -16.16 -2.80 29.75
C ARG A 9 -15.86 -1.67 28.77
N ARG A 10 -14.81 -1.82 27.97
CA ARG A 10 -14.44 -0.84 26.94
C ARG A 10 -15.53 -0.70 25.89
N LEU A 11 -16.14 -1.80 25.45
CA LEU A 11 -17.24 -1.75 24.49
C LEU A 11 -18.47 -1.05 25.04
N GLU A 12 -18.88 -1.37 26.26
CA GLU A 12 -20.01 -0.70 26.91
C GLU A 12 -19.77 0.81 26.99
N GLN A 13 -18.57 1.22 27.39
CA GLN A 13 -18.20 2.63 27.43
C GLN A 13 -18.25 3.28 26.04
N LEU A 14 -17.74 2.60 25.00
CA LEU A 14 -17.77 3.11 23.63
C LEU A 14 -19.18 3.21 23.07
N LYS A 15 -20.06 2.24 23.38
CA LYS A 15 -21.48 2.29 23.01
C LYS A 15 -22.17 3.50 23.64
N ARG A 16 -21.93 3.76 24.92
CA ARG A 16 -22.49 4.94 25.59
C ARG A 16 -22.07 6.25 24.92
N ILE A 17 -20.79 6.36 24.55
CA ILE A 17 -20.27 7.53 23.83
C ILE A 17 -20.90 7.63 22.43
N ALA A 18 -21.06 6.49 21.73
CA ALA A 18 -21.72 6.43 20.42
C ALA A 18 -23.16 6.96 20.50
N ASP A 19 -23.91 6.51 21.52
CA ASP A 19 -25.30 6.94 21.76
C ASP A 19 -25.38 8.43 22.11
N GLU A 20 -24.46 8.93 22.95
CA GLU A 20 -24.39 10.34 23.36
C GLU A 20 -24.03 11.28 22.19
N THR A 21 -23.23 10.80 21.23
CA THR A 21 -22.68 11.63 20.13
C THR A 21 -23.35 11.41 18.78
N GLY A 22 -24.14 10.34 18.62
CA GLY A 22 -24.71 9.92 17.34
C GLY A 22 -23.68 9.39 16.35
N VAL A 23 -22.47 9.04 16.80
CA VAL A 23 -21.40 8.51 15.95
C VAL A 23 -21.40 6.99 16.01
N ALA A 24 -21.61 6.33 14.87
CA ALA A 24 -21.62 4.88 14.79
C ALA A 24 -20.24 4.26 15.07
N LEU A 25 -20.24 3.10 15.75
CA LEU A 25 -19.02 2.35 16.02
C LEU A 25 -18.58 1.56 14.79
N LEU A 26 -17.27 1.41 14.62
CA LEU A 26 -16.68 0.56 13.60
C LEU A 26 -15.92 -0.60 14.25
N ALA A 27 -16.18 -1.82 13.77
CA ALA A 27 -15.42 -2.99 14.16
C ALA A 27 -14.08 -3.03 13.42
N VAL A 28 -12.96 -2.93 14.17
CA VAL A 28 -11.60 -3.02 13.64
C VAL A 28 -10.78 -4.05 14.43
N ASN A 29 -9.98 -4.83 13.70
CA ASN A 29 -9.08 -5.82 14.28
C ASN A 29 -7.63 -5.32 14.45
N ASP A 30 -7.29 -4.17 13.86
CA ASP A 30 -5.96 -3.56 13.97
C ASP A 30 -4.83 -4.57 13.72
N ALA A 31 -4.91 -5.28 12.59
CA ALA A 31 -4.03 -6.40 12.27
C ALA A 31 -2.58 -5.93 12.08
N LEU A 32 -1.64 -6.62 12.72
CA LEU A 32 -0.20 -6.42 12.58
C LEU A 32 0.41 -7.37 11.55
N TYR A 33 -0.21 -8.53 11.35
CA TYR A 33 0.32 -9.60 10.53
C TYR A 33 -0.80 -10.37 9.81
N HIS A 34 -0.43 -11.17 8.82
CA HIS A 34 -1.41 -11.84 7.96
C HIS A 34 -1.99 -13.13 8.57
N ALA A 35 -1.22 -13.87 9.36
CA ALA A 35 -1.62 -15.16 9.93
C ALA A 35 -1.19 -15.30 11.38
N LYS A 36 -1.94 -16.06 12.18
CA LYS A 36 -1.77 -16.17 13.64
C LYS A 36 -0.36 -16.63 14.03
N GLU A 37 0.26 -17.47 13.21
CA GLU A 37 1.57 -18.06 13.39
C GLU A 37 2.71 -17.03 13.29
N GLN A 38 2.44 -15.84 12.74
CA GLN A 38 3.41 -14.78 12.56
C GLN A 38 3.63 -13.91 13.80
N ARG A 39 3.01 -14.26 14.94
CA ARG A 39 3.18 -13.52 16.20
C ARG A 39 4.65 -13.40 16.61
N ASP A 40 5.40 -14.49 16.56
CA ASP A 40 6.80 -14.49 17.00
C ASP A 40 7.65 -13.55 16.14
N LEU A 41 7.39 -13.51 14.84
CA LEU A 41 8.03 -12.56 13.93
C LEU A 41 7.66 -11.11 14.30
N GLN A 42 6.40 -10.84 14.61
CA GLN A 42 5.97 -9.51 15.04
C GLN A 42 6.65 -9.08 16.36
N ASP A 43 6.82 -10.00 17.30
CA ASP A 43 7.50 -9.72 18.56
C ASP A 43 8.98 -9.38 18.33
N VAL A 44 9.66 -10.09 17.42
CA VAL A 44 11.03 -9.76 16.98
C VAL A 44 11.09 -8.39 16.31
N MET A 45 10.16 -8.08 15.39
CA MET A 45 10.10 -6.77 14.73
C MET A 45 9.89 -5.64 15.72
N THR A 46 9.08 -5.88 16.76
CA THR A 46 8.85 -4.93 17.86
C THR A 46 10.13 -4.73 18.67
N CYS A 47 10.82 -5.80 19.03
CA CYS A 47 12.10 -5.73 19.75
C CYS A 47 13.16 -4.93 18.97
N ILE A 48 13.29 -5.17 17.67
CA ILE A 48 14.22 -4.42 16.80
C ILE A 48 13.86 -2.93 16.78
N ARG A 49 12.57 -2.60 16.62
CA ARG A 49 12.12 -1.20 16.57
C ARG A 49 12.40 -0.46 17.87
N GLU A 50 12.18 -1.12 19.00
CA GLU A 50 12.34 -0.53 20.33
C GLU A 50 13.76 -0.67 20.90
N GLY A 51 14.66 -1.36 20.19
CA GLY A 51 16.04 -1.59 20.62
C GLY A 51 16.15 -2.43 21.90
N LYS A 52 15.22 -3.37 22.12
CA LYS A 52 15.16 -4.20 23.34
C LYS A 52 15.32 -5.69 23.03
N LYS A 53 15.78 -6.46 24.01
CA LYS A 53 15.71 -7.92 23.94
C LYS A 53 14.30 -8.41 24.22
N ILE A 54 13.99 -9.64 23.77
CA ILE A 54 12.66 -10.25 23.94
C ILE A 54 12.25 -10.36 25.42
N GLU A 55 13.20 -10.66 26.30
CA GLU A 55 12.99 -10.79 27.75
C GLU A 55 12.68 -9.44 28.41
N GLU A 56 13.11 -8.34 27.81
CA GLU A 56 12.97 -6.96 28.34
C GLU A 56 11.76 -6.23 27.74
N ALA A 57 11.17 -6.78 26.67
CA ALA A 57 10.11 -6.12 25.92
C ALA A 57 8.79 -6.04 26.71
N GLY A 58 8.51 -7.02 27.58
CA GLY A 58 7.38 -6.96 28.53
C GLY A 58 6.05 -6.59 27.86
N ARG A 59 5.46 -5.47 28.28
CA ARG A 59 4.16 -4.96 27.76
C ARG A 59 4.22 -4.35 26.35
N LEU A 60 5.40 -4.26 25.74
CA LEU A 60 5.54 -3.87 24.34
C LEU A 60 5.07 -4.99 23.40
N LEU A 61 5.15 -6.25 23.85
CA LEU A 61 4.67 -7.40 23.11
C LEU A 61 3.17 -7.59 23.29
N GLU A 62 2.51 -8.12 22.27
CA GLU A 62 1.10 -8.45 22.37
C GLU A 62 0.87 -9.64 23.30
N ALA A 63 -0.16 -9.55 24.15
CA ALA A 63 -0.47 -10.60 25.12
C ALA A 63 -0.90 -11.92 24.45
N ASN A 64 -1.44 -11.85 23.23
CA ASN A 64 -1.95 -12.99 22.48
C ASN A 64 -1.76 -12.79 20.96
N ALA A 65 -2.08 -13.84 20.19
CA ALA A 65 -1.95 -13.85 18.73
C ALA A 65 -3.20 -13.29 18.01
N GLU A 66 -3.97 -12.41 18.64
CA GLU A 66 -5.27 -11.95 18.12
C GLU A 66 -5.15 -10.81 17.09
N ARG A 67 -3.94 -10.35 16.74
CA ARG A 67 -3.74 -9.25 15.76
C ARG A 67 -3.31 -9.75 14.38
N HIS A 68 -3.83 -10.90 13.93
CA HIS A 68 -3.72 -11.37 12.55
C HIS A 68 -4.95 -11.01 11.71
N LEU A 69 -4.87 -11.06 10.38
CA LEU A 69 -6.03 -10.92 9.51
C LEU A 69 -7.04 -12.06 9.75
N LYS A 70 -8.17 -11.72 10.35
CA LYS A 70 -9.24 -12.67 10.70
C LYS A 70 -10.19 -12.88 9.53
N ALA A 71 -10.74 -14.10 9.45
CA ALA A 71 -11.84 -14.38 8.55
C ALA A 71 -13.13 -13.64 8.99
N PRO A 72 -14.09 -13.38 8.08
CA PRO A 72 -15.33 -12.69 8.41
C PRO A 72 -16.12 -13.34 9.55
N GLY A 73 -16.20 -14.68 9.58
CA GLY A 73 -16.91 -15.41 10.65
C GLY A 73 -16.24 -15.25 12.02
N GLU A 74 -14.92 -15.17 12.07
CA GLU A 74 -14.19 -14.95 13.32
C GLU A 74 -14.38 -13.52 13.83
N MET A 75 -14.45 -12.54 12.93
CA MET A 75 -14.81 -11.16 13.27
C MET A 75 -16.25 -11.06 13.79
N ALA A 76 -17.19 -11.76 13.15
CA ALA A 76 -18.58 -11.84 13.61
C ALA A 76 -18.68 -12.40 15.03
N GLU A 77 -17.89 -13.42 15.33
CA GLU A 77 -17.85 -13.99 16.68
C GLU A 77 -17.18 -13.07 17.70
N LEU A 78 -16.06 -12.44 17.34
CA LEU A 78 -15.32 -11.54 18.22
C LEU A 78 -16.13 -10.28 18.59
N PHE A 79 -16.98 -9.81 17.68
CA PHE A 79 -17.85 -8.66 17.85
C PHE A 79 -19.33 -9.06 17.95
N ARG A 80 -19.64 -10.25 18.45
CA ARG A 80 -21.03 -10.74 18.58
C ARG A 80 -21.92 -9.79 19.37
N GLU A 81 -21.37 -9.14 20.40
CA GLU A 81 -22.07 -8.14 21.21
C GLU A 81 -22.20 -6.77 20.52
N ALA A 82 -21.59 -6.56 19.35
CA ALA A 82 -21.58 -5.33 18.57
C ALA A 82 -21.67 -5.62 17.05
N ALA A 83 -22.67 -6.42 16.67
CA ALA A 83 -22.90 -6.81 15.28
C ALA A 83 -23.20 -5.63 14.35
N ASP A 84 -23.81 -4.58 14.90
CA ASP A 84 -24.03 -3.27 14.26
C ASP A 84 -22.71 -2.62 13.81
N ALA A 85 -21.66 -2.71 14.63
CA ALA A 85 -20.35 -2.15 14.29
C ALA A 85 -19.68 -2.87 13.11
N ILE A 86 -19.96 -4.16 12.89
CA ILE A 86 -19.48 -4.89 11.70
C ILE A 86 -20.20 -4.39 10.46
N ALA A 87 -21.53 -4.29 10.52
CA ALA A 87 -22.33 -3.82 9.40
C ALA A 87 -21.94 -2.39 8.99
N GLU A 88 -21.71 -1.51 9.97
CA GLU A 88 -21.26 -0.14 9.69
C GLU A 88 -19.84 -0.11 9.09
N THR A 89 -18.92 -0.98 9.52
CA THR A 89 -17.60 -1.10 8.87
C THR A 89 -17.73 -1.43 7.38
N THR A 90 -18.59 -2.38 7.01
CA THR A 90 -18.83 -2.71 5.59
C THR A 90 -19.43 -1.52 4.86
N ARG A 91 -20.50 -0.91 5.40
CA ARG A 91 -21.15 0.26 4.81
C ARG A 91 -20.17 1.44 4.62
N PHE A 92 -19.30 1.67 5.59
CA PHE A 92 -18.28 2.71 5.53
C PHE A 92 -17.23 2.40 4.45
N ALA A 93 -16.73 1.16 4.40
CA ALA A 93 -15.76 0.71 3.42
C ALA A 93 -16.29 0.80 1.97
N ASP A 94 -17.57 0.44 1.75
CA ASP A 94 -18.21 0.49 0.42
C ASP A 94 -18.28 1.91 -0.16
N ARG A 95 -18.17 2.95 0.68
CA ARG A 95 -18.15 4.35 0.25
C ARG A 95 -16.76 4.84 -0.16
N ILE A 96 -15.71 4.08 0.17
CA ILE A 96 -14.33 4.43 -0.17
C ILE A 96 -14.05 3.98 -1.59
N ALA A 97 -14.11 4.92 -2.54
CA ALA A 97 -13.72 4.68 -3.92
C ALA A 97 -12.24 5.03 -4.12
N PHE A 98 -11.41 4.01 -4.36
CA PHE A 98 -10.03 4.18 -4.77
C PHE A 98 -9.72 3.17 -5.89
N SER A 99 -9.06 3.64 -6.95
CA SER A 99 -8.55 2.77 -8.01
C SER A 99 -7.06 3.01 -8.19
N LEU A 100 -6.30 1.93 -8.41
CA LEU A 100 -4.88 2.02 -8.73
C LEU A 100 -4.61 2.81 -10.02
N ASP A 101 -5.59 2.95 -10.92
CA ASP A 101 -5.49 3.77 -12.12
C ASP A 101 -5.34 5.27 -11.83
N GLN A 102 -5.65 5.69 -10.59
CA GLN A 102 -5.45 7.05 -10.12
C GLN A 102 -3.96 7.34 -9.82
N LEU A 103 -3.11 6.31 -9.66
CA LEU A 103 -1.66 6.47 -9.57
C LEU A 103 -1.06 6.72 -10.96
N LYS A 104 -1.28 7.92 -11.51
CA LYS A 104 -0.55 8.36 -12.69
C LYS A 104 0.87 8.76 -12.28
N TYR A 105 1.85 8.06 -12.84
CA TYR A 105 3.25 8.40 -12.68
C TYR A 105 3.53 9.74 -13.35
N ASN A 106 3.52 10.81 -12.56
CA ASN A 106 3.79 12.15 -13.02
C ASN A 106 5.27 12.45 -12.78
N TYR A 107 6.11 11.95 -13.67
CA TYR A 107 7.54 12.26 -13.61
C TYR A 107 7.77 13.62 -14.27
N PRO A 108 8.45 14.56 -13.61
CA PRO A 108 8.81 15.82 -14.24
C PRO A 108 9.68 15.55 -15.47
N ASP A 109 9.50 16.34 -16.53
CA ASP A 109 10.39 16.27 -17.69
C ASP A 109 11.82 16.57 -17.24
N GLU A 110 12.70 15.57 -17.37
CA GLU A 110 14.13 15.80 -17.14
C GLU A 110 14.70 16.69 -18.24
N PRO A 111 15.59 17.64 -17.91
CA PRO A 111 16.24 18.47 -18.90
C PRO A 111 17.21 17.62 -19.75
N VAL A 112 16.70 17.11 -20.87
CA VAL A 112 17.49 16.37 -21.86
C VAL A 112 18.15 17.39 -22.82
N PRO A 113 19.47 17.26 -23.11
CA PRO A 113 20.13 18.09 -24.11
C PRO A 113 19.43 18.00 -25.48
N LYS A 114 19.37 19.12 -26.21
CA LYS A 114 18.76 19.18 -27.55
C LYS A 114 19.31 18.08 -28.46
N GLY A 115 18.41 17.34 -29.11
CA GLY A 115 18.76 16.28 -30.06
C GLY A 115 19.03 14.90 -29.43
N LYS A 116 18.83 14.74 -28.12
CA LYS A 116 18.93 13.45 -27.43
C LYS A 116 17.58 13.00 -26.88
N THR A 117 17.39 11.69 -26.75
CA THR A 117 16.29 11.11 -25.97
C THR A 117 16.67 11.02 -24.48
N PRO A 118 15.70 10.96 -23.54
CA PRO A 118 15.99 10.75 -22.12
C PRO A 118 16.88 9.54 -21.86
N GLN A 119 16.62 8.43 -22.58
CA GLN A 119 17.41 7.21 -22.48
C GLN A 119 18.88 7.42 -22.90
N GLN A 120 19.12 8.12 -24.01
CA GLN A 120 20.49 8.42 -24.47
C GLN A 120 21.22 9.33 -23.48
N HIS A 121 20.52 10.31 -22.90
CA HIS A 121 21.11 11.19 -21.90
C HIS A 121 21.47 10.44 -20.61
N LEU A 122 20.58 9.53 -20.16
CA LEU A 122 20.82 8.66 -19.01
C LEU A 122 22.04 7.77 -19.22
N GLU A 123 22.19 7.17 -20.40
CA GLU A 123 23.36 6.35 -20.74
C GLU A 123 24.66 7.17 -20.67
N ASP A 124 24.66 8.38 -21.25
CA ASP A 124 25.82 9.27 -21.24
C ASP A 124 26.24 9.69 -19.82
N ILE A 125 25.29 10.06 -18.94
CA ILE A 125 25.62 10.43 -17.55
C ILE A 125 26.05 9.20 -16.74
N THR A 126 25.46 8.02 -17.00
CA THR A 126 25.81 6.77 -16.32
C THR A 126 27.25 6.37 -16.63
N TRP A 127 27.62 6.37 -17.91
CA TRP A 127 28.99 6.04 -18.34
C TRP A 127 30.03 7.05 -17.86
N ARG A 128 29.69 8.34 -17.85
CA ARG A 128 30.55 9.38 -17.26
C ARG A 128 30.73 9.20 -15.76
N GLY A 129 29.66 8.88 -15.04
CA GLY A 129 29.70 8.56 -13.61
C GLY A 129 30.59 7.36 -13.32
N ALA A 130 30.43 6.27 -14.07
CA ALA A 130 31.23 5.05 -13.93
C ALA A 130 32.71 5.24 -14.28
N ALA A 131 33.05 6.16 -15.19
CA ALA A 131 34.44 6.51 -15.48
C ALA A 131 35.08 7.36 -14.37
N ARG A 132 34.28 8.18 -13.67
CA ARG A 132 34.75 9.04 -12.57
C ARG A 132 34.90 8.25 -11.26
N ASP A 133 33.96 7.37 -10.97
CA ASP A 133 33.94 6.54 -9.78
C ASP A 133 34.68 5.23 -10.12
N GLY A 134 36.00 5.21 -9.94
CA GLY A 134 36.92 4.13 -10.36
C GLY A 134 36.70 2.75 -9.73
N ARG A 135 35.48 2.41 -9.30
CA ARG A 135 35.10 1.07 -8.83
C ARG A 135 34.98 0.14 -10.04
N ARG A 136 36.10 -0.52 -10.35
CA ARG A 136 36.27 -1.74 -11.18
C ARG A 136 35.13 -2.03 -12.14
N GLN A 137 35.33 -1.65 -13.39
CA GLN A 137 34.56 -2.13 -14.53
C GLN A 137 34.63 -3.66 -14.62
N THR A 138 33.55 -4.38 -14.28
CA THR A 138 33.35 -5.73 -14.81
C THR A 138 32.80 -5.59 -16.22
N ARG A 139 33.70 -5.34 -17.18
CA ARG A 139 33.41 -5.20 -18.62
C ARG A 139 32.62 -6.38 -19.21
N SER A 140 32.52 -7.51 -18.48
CA SER A 140 31.82 -8.72 -18.90
C SER A 140 30.31 -8.78 -18.61
N LEU A 141 29.72 -7.88 -17.82
CA LEU A 141 28.29 -7.98 -17.45
C LEU A 141 27.31 -7.21 -18.37
N LEU A 142 27.78 -6.39 -19.32
CA LEU A 142 26.91 -5.45 -20.04
C LEU A 142 26.45 -5.87 -21.44
N HIS A 143 26.87 -7.02 -21.97
CA HIS A 143 26.24 -7.56 -23.19
C HIS A 143 24.81 -8.07 -22.97
N ARG A 144 24.32 -8.15 -21.73
CA ARG A 144 22.96 -8.61 -21.42
C ARG A 144 21.91 -7.49 -21.32
N ALA A 145 22.31 -6.23 -21.23
CA ALA A 145 21.39 -5.08 -21.12
C ALA A 145 21.04 -4.42 -22.47
N ALA A 146 21.93 -4.51 -23.47
CA ALA A 146 21.70 -3.89 -24.79
C ALA A 146 21.12 -4.86 -25.86
N GLY A 147 20.88 -6.13 -25.51
CA GLY A 147 20.67 -7.23 -26.47
C GLY A 147 19.30 -7.94 -26.45
N LYS A 148 18.24 -7.37 -25.87
CA LYS A 148 16.87 -7.90 -26.03
C LYS A 148 15.84 -6.80 -26.26
N GLY A 149 15.88 -6.23 -27.45
CA GLY A 149 14.66 -5.82 -28.13
C GLY A 149 13.77 -7.06 -28.35
N ARG A 150 12.93 -7.41 -27.36
CA ARG A 150 11.75 -8.23 -27.65
C ARG A 150 10.73 -7.31 -28.27
N ARG A 151 10.60 -7.46 -29.59
CA ARG A 151 9.48 -6.95 -30.39
C ARG A 151 8.17 -7.40 -29.73
N CYS A 152 7.48 -6.51 -29.02
CA CYS A 152 6.04 -6.64 -28.88
C CYS A 152 5.41 -6.14 -30.19
N ARG A 153 5.40 -6.99 -31.22
CA ARG A 153 4.51 -6.81 -32.36
C ARG A 153 3.09 -7.07 -31.86
N ARG A 154 2.28 -6.02 -31.77
CA ARG A 154 0.84 -6.12 -31.98
C ARG A 154 0.38 -4.85 -32.71
N PRO A 155 -0.33 -4.96 -33.85
CA PRO A 155 -0.74 -3.80 -34.61
C PRO A 155 -2.00 -3.22 -33.96
N LEU A 156 -1.92 -1.99 -33.44
CA LEU A 156 -3.12 -1.21 -33.19
C LEU A 156 -3.24 -0.20 -34.34
N ALA A 157 -4.04 -0.58 -35.34
CA ALA A 157 -4.58 0.37 -36.30
C ALA A 157 -5.45 1.37 -35.53
N MET A 158 -4.91 2.55 -35.24
CA MET A 158 -5.75 3.70 -34.88
C MET A 158 -6.43 4.16 -36.17
N ARG A 159 -7.71 3.77 -36.31
CA ARG A 159 -8.65 4.50 -37.15
C ARG A 159 -8.70 5.93 -36.63
N ALA A 160 -8.38 6.87 -37.51
CA ALA A 160 -8.77 8.26 -37.35
C ALA A 160 -10.30 8.33 -37.28
N GLY A 161 -10.83 8.78 -36.13
CA GLY A 161 -12.20 9.28 -36.04
C GLY A 161 -12.21 10.76 -36.47
N PRO A 162 -13.22 11.22 -37.22
CA PRO A 162 -13.22 12.55 -37.79
C PRO A 162 -13.40 13.61 -36.70
N HIS A 163 -12.62 14.69 -36.81
CA HIS A 163 -12.87 15.95 -36.14
C HIS A 163 -14.23 16.50 -36.59
N GLU A 164 -15.17 16.63 -35.65
CA GLU A 164 -16.40 17.38 -35.82
C GLU A 164 -16.15 18.83 -35.36
N PRO A 165 -16.35 19.86 -36.21
CA PRO A 165 -16.14 21.25 -35.82
C PRO A 165 -17.39 21.77 -35.11
N GLN A 166 -17.29 22.09 -33.83
CA GLN A 166 -18.34 22.84 -33.14
C GLN A 166 -18.40 24.27 -33.68
N ALA A 167 -19.41 24.52 -34.50
CA ALA A 167 -19.82 25.84 -34.93
C ALA A 167 -20.27 26.67 -33.72
N ARG A 168 -19.63 27.84 -33.54
CA ARG A 168 -20.13 28.93 -32.71
C ARG A 168 -21.01 29.84 -33.55
N THR A 169 -22.30 29.82 -33.27
CA THR A 169 -23.31 30.87 -33.52
C THR A 169 -24.29 30.72 -32.36
N GLY A 170 -24.54 31.65 -31.45
CA GLY A 170 -24.65 33.09 -31.64
C GLY A 170 -26.13 33.46 -31.78
N HIS A 171 -26.90 33.36 -30.69
CA HIS A 171 -27.96 34.31 -30.28
C HIS A 171 -28.47 33.96 -28.88
#